data_AF-A0A2V3I301-F1
#
_entry.id   AF-A0A2V3I301-F1
#
_cell.length_a   1.000
_cell.length_b   1.000
_cell.length_c   1.000
_cell.angle_alpha   90.00
_cell.angle_beta   90.00
_cell.angle_gamma   90.00
#
_symmetry.space_group_name_H-M   'P 1'
#
loop_
_entity.id
_entity.type
_entity.pdbx_description
1 polymer ?
#
loop_
_entity_poly.entity_id
_entity_poly.type
_entity_poly.pdbx_seq_one_letter_code
_entity_poly.pdbx_strand_id
1 'polypeptide(L)'
;FSLRAKDLFKHIETPTTNDIDLLKIGRHFRLDENVKLIVGRNKDENEMIKVLALPNDILLEDKEYVGPTVLLRGDNTGKHVEFSASVTLRYSDAPKNKTGIVLVHKNEDGREISTKPAEETSYIKLRI
;
A
#
# COMPACT_ATOMS: atom_id res chain seq x y z
N PHE A 1 4.05 -15.82 4.59
CA PHE A 1 3.84 -16.29 3.20
C PHE A 1 2.52 -17.03 3.06
N SER A 2 2.26 -18.11 3.81
CA SER A 2 1.06 -18.95 3.64
C SER A 2 -0.29 -18.22 3.82
N LEU A 3 -0.39 -17.28 4.76
CA LEU A 3 -1.61 -16.46 4.94
C LEU A 3 -1.89 -15.56 3.72
N ARG A 4 -0.87 -14.90 3.19
CA ARG A 4 -0.98 -14.06 1.99
C ARG A 4 -1.36 -14.85 0.74
N ALA A 5 -0.84 -16.08 0.60
CA ALA A 5 -1.21 -16.96 -0.50
C ALA A 5 -2.67 -17.40 -0.38
N LYS A 6 -3.11 -17.81 0.81
CA LYS A 6 -4.52 -18.12 1.08
C LYS A 6 -5.43 -16.92 0.78
N ASP A 7 -5.04 -15.72 1.18
CA ASP A 7 -5.76 -14.49 0.84
C ASP A 7 -5.82 -14.26 -0.67
N LEU A 8 -4.71 -14.46 -1.40
CA LEU A 8 -4.69 -14.31 -2.85
C LEU A 8 -5.70 -15.23 -3.53
N PHE A 9 -5.64 -16.53 -3.24
CA PHE A 9 -6.55 -17.53 -3.85
C PHE A 9 -8.00 -17.39 -3.39
N LYS A 10 -8.26 -16.73 -2.25
CA LYS A 10 -9.62 -16.42 -1.81
C LYS A 10 -10.27 -15.30 -2.63
N HIS A 11 -9.49 -14.32 -3.09
CA HIS A 11 -10.03 -13.10 -3.69
C HIS A 11 -9.74 -12.97 -5.19
N ILE A 12 -8.83 -13.78 -5.74
CA ILE A 12 -8.48 -13.77 -7.16
C ILE A 12 -8.64 -15.19 -7.71
N GLU A 13 -9.61 -15.38 -8.60
CA GLU A 13 -9.92 -16.68 -9.21
C GLU A 13 -8.76 -17.22 -10.05
N THR A 14 -8.13 -16.35 -10.85
CA THR A 14 -6.98 -16.69 -11.69
C THR A 14 -5.81 -15.74 -11.42
N PRO A 15 -4.99 -16.00 -10.38
CA PRO A 15 -3.84 -15.16 -10.06
C PRO A 15 -2.79 -15.15 -11.18
N THR A 16 -2.21 -13.99 -11.44
CA THR A 16 -1.12 -13.83 -12.40
C THR A 16 0.24 -14.11 -11.75
N THR A 17 1.30 -14.25 -12.55
CA THR A 17 2.68 -14.30 -12.03
C THR A 17 3.04 -13.04 -11.24
N ASN A 18 2.56 -11.87 -11.67
CA ASN A 18 2.75 -10.60 -10.95
C ASN A 18 2.14 -10.66 -9.55
N ASP A 19 0.93 -11.22 -9.40
CA ASP A 19 0.28 -11.38 -8.09
C ASP A 19 1.06 -12.33 -7.17
N ILE A 20 1.61 -13.41 -7.73
CA ILE A 20 2.43 -14.36 -6.99
C ILE A 20 3.75 -13.71 -6.54
N ASP A 21 4.40 -12.93 -7.40
CA ASP A 21 5.64 -12.25 -7.08
C ASP A 21 5.45 -11.18 -6.00
N LEU A 22 4.34 -10.45 -6.03
CA LEU A 22 3.98 -9.50 -4.97
C LEU A 22 3.87 -10.15 -3.58
N LEU A 23 3.52 -11.44 -3.45
CA LEU A 23 3.41 -12.10 -2.14
C LEU A 23 4.73 -12.11 -1.35
N LYS A 24 5.86 -12.01 -2.05
CA LYS A 24 7.21 -12.05 -1.50
C LYS A 24 7.62 -10.69 -0.90
N ILE A 25 6.89 -9.62 -1.23
CA ILE A 25 7.32 -8.25 -1.01
C ILE A 25 6.41 -7.57 0.02
N GLY A 26 6.98 -6.77 0.91
CA GLY A 26 6.21 -5.87 1.76
C GLY A 26 5.40 -6.53 2.89
N ARG A 27 4.59 -5.68 3.52
CA ARG A 27 3.58 -6.00 4.53
C ARG A 27 2.21 -5.89 3.86
N HIS A 28 1.41 -6.93 3.91
CA HIS A 28 0.12 -6.95 3.23
C HIS A 28 -1.02 -6.71 4.22
N PHE A 29 -2.00 -5.95 3.78
CA PHE A 29 -3.23 -5.69 4.51
C PHE A 29 -4.41 -5.83 3.56
N ARG A 30 -5.46 -6.50 4.02
CA ARG A 30 -6.71 -6.65 3.28
C ARG A 30 -7.67 -5.58 3.79
N LEU A 31 -7.88 -4.52 3.02
CA LEU A 31 -8.67 -3.37 3.46
C LEU A 31 -10.17 -3.64 3.36
N ASP A 32 -10.57 -4.37 2.31
CA ASP A 32 -11.90 -4.97 2.12
C ASP A 32 -11.79 -6.16 1.16
N GLU A 33 -12.92 -6.75 0.73
CA GLU A 33 -12.94 -7.93 -0.15
C GLU A 33 -12.17 -7.71 -1.47
N ASN A 34 -12.10 -6.48 -1.99
CA ASN A 34 -11.53 -6.19 -3.30
C ASN A 34 -10.19 -5.46 -3.24
N VAL A 35 -9.85 -4.83 -2.12
CA VAL A 35 -8.72 -3.90 -2.02
C VAL A 35 -7.63 -4.42 -1.10
N LYS A 36 -6.40 -4.43 -1.62
CA LYS A 36 -5.18 -4.83 -0.93
C LYS A 36 -4.21 -3.66 -0.83
N LEU A 37 -3.63 -3.50 0.35
CA LEU A 37 -2.53 -2.57 0.60
C LEU A 37 -1.24 -3.35 0.83
N ILE A 38 -0.15 -2.94 0.18
CA ILE A 38 1.18 -3.53 0.35
C ILE A 38 2.16 -2.41 0.69
N VAL A 39 2.82 -2.53 1.85
CA VAL A 39 3.79 -1.54 2.34
C VAL A 39 5.20 -2.10 2.24
N GLY A 40 6.08 -1.47 1.46
CA GLY A 40 7.48 -1.88 1.35
C GLY A 40 8.22 -1.90 2.70
N ARG A 41 9.15 -2.83 2.89
CA ARG A 41 9.92 -2.95 4.15
C ARG A 41 11.28 -2.27 4.10
N ASN A 42 11.84 -2.11 2.91
CA ASN A 42 13.18 -1.58 2.65
C ASN A 42 13.25 -1.04 1.20
N LYS A 43 14.39 -0.45 0.84
CA LYS A 43 14.60 0.15 -0.47
C LYS A 43 14.42 -0.84 -1.62
N ASP A 44 14.96 -2.05 -1.51
CA ASP A 44 14.86 -3.05 -2.58
C ASP A 44 13.40 -3.45 -2.83
N GLU A 45 12.62 -3.61 -1.75
CA GLU A 45 11.18 -3.89 -1.87
C GLU A 45 10.38 -2.71 -2.43
N ASN A 46 10.76 -1.48 -2.11
CA ASN A 46 10.14 -0.28 -2.69
C ASN A 46 10.31 -0.26 -4.22
N GLU A 47 11.53 -0.53 -4.71
CA GLU A 47 11.80 -0.60 -6.15
C GLU A 47 11.03 -1.76 -6.82
N MET A 48 11.00 -2.92 -6.18
CA MET A 48 10.22 -4.06 -6.68
C MET A 48 8.72 -3.77 -6.73
N ILE A 49 8.17 -3.02 -5.76
CA ILE A 49 6.77 -2.57 -5.80
C ILE A 49 6.52 -1.70 -7.03
N LYS A 50 7.42 -0.76 -7.35
CA LYS A 50 7.28 0.11 -8.54
C LYS A 50 7.30 -0.70 -9.83
N VAL A 51 8.19 -1.69 -9.93
CA VAL A 51 8.31 -2.57 -11.09
C VAL A 51 7.07 -3.47 -11.26
N LEU A 52 6.49 -3.94 -10.17
CA LEU A 52 5.32 -4.83 -10.19
C LEU A 52 3.97 -4.09 -10.24
N ALA A 53 3.96 -2.77 -10.06
CA ALA A 53 2.75 -1.96 -10.14
C ALA A 53 2.14 -2.06 -11.54
N LEU A 54 0.82 -2.26 -11.59
CA LEU A 54 0.03 -2.27 -12.81
C LEU A 54 -0.58 -0.89 -13.05
N PRO A 55 -0.99 -0.54 -14.29
CA PRO A 55 -1.51 0.80 -14.59
C PRO A 55 -2.64 1.28 -13.67
N ASN A 56 -3.54 0.37 -13.28
CA ASN A 56 -4.69 0.71 -12.43
C ASN A 56 -4.37 0.78 -10.92
N ASP A 57 -3.16 0.41 -10.51
CA ASP A 57 -2.74 0.51 -9.12
C ASP A 57 -2.50 1.96 -8.72
N ILE A 58 -2.50 2.19 -7.40
CA ILE A 58 -2.12 3.47 -6.82
C ILE A 58 -0.84 3.27 -6.02
N LEU A 59 0.16 4.10 -6.29
CA LEU A 59 1.36 4.19 -5.48
C LEU A 59 1.28 5.38 -4.54
N LEU A 60 1.70 5.19 -3.29
CA LEU A 60 1.75 6.23 -2.28
C LEU A 60 3.15 6.33 -1.67
N GLU A 61 3.64 7.55 -1.53
CA GLU A 61 4.94 7.88 -0.93
C GLU A 61 4.82 9.13 -0.06
N ASP A 62 5.56 9.18 1.05
CA ASP A 62 5.70 10.41 1.83
C ASP A 62 6.49 11.43 0.99
N LYS A 63 6.01 12.68 0.92
CA LYS A 63 6.65 13.75 0.15
C LYS A 63 7.88 14.33 0.83
N GLU A 64 7.90 14.34 2.17
CA GLU A 64 8.84 15.12 2.97
C GLU A 64 9.85 14.24 3.71
N TYR A 65 9.51 12.98 3.98
CA TYR A 65 10.32 12.07 4.78
C TYR A 65 10.64 10.77 4.05
N VAL A 66 11.74 10.14 4.44
CA VAL A 66 12.07 8.79 3.96
C VAL A 66 11.00 7.82 4.45
N GLY A 67 10.55 6.94 3.56
CA GLY A 67 9.48 6.02 3.86
C GLY A 67 9.32 4.90 2.85
N PRO A 68 8.28 4.07 3.03
CA PRO A 68 7.97 3.00 2.10
C PRO A 68 7.36 3.55 0.82
N THR A 69 7.56 2.84 -0.28
CA THR A 69 6.63 2.86 -1.40
C THR A 69 5.48 1.93 -1.05
N VAL A 70 4.26 2.43 -1.16
CA VAL A 70 3.04 1.70 -0.80
C VAL A 70 2.19 1.48 -2.04
N LEU A 71 1.76 0.24 -2.26
CA LEU A 71 0.89 -0.15 -3.36
C LEU A 71 -0.53 -0.38 -2.83
N LEU A 72 -1.51 0.24 -3.47
CA LEU A 72 -2.92 0.00 -3.27
C LEU A 72 -3.51 -0.59 -4.57
N ARG A 73 -3.88 -1.87 -4.51
CA ARG A 73 -4.35 -2.67 -5.66
C ARG A 73 -5.77 -3.19 -5.42
N GLY A 74 -6.57 -3.19 -6.48
CA GLY A 74 -7.91 -3.77 -6.49
C GLY A 74 -8.94 -2.87 -7.15
N ASP A 75 -10.21 -3.23 -6.98
CA ASP A 75 -11.32 -2.43 -7.50
C ASP A 75 -11.78 -1.39 -6.46
N ASN A 76 -12.23 -0.22 -6.92
CA ASN A 76 -12.76 0.83 -6.04
C ASN A 76 -11.77 1.35 -4.98
N THR A 77 -10.47 1.33 -5.30
CA THR A 77 -9.38 1.81 -4.42
C THR A 77 -9.56 3.24 -3.94
N GLY A 78 -10.33 4.06 -4.66
CA GLY A 78 -10.64 5.45 -4.31
C GLY A 78 -11.12 5.65 -2.88
N LYS A 79 -11.90 4.69 -2.33
CA LYS A 79 -12.42 4.74 -0.96
C LYS A 79 -11.34 4.60 0.12
N HIS A 80 -10.21 4.00 -0.23
CA HIS A 80 -9.14 3.65 0.70
C HIS A 80 -7.89 4.51 0.56
N VAL A 81 -7.87 5.48 -0.37
CA VAL A 81 -6.66 6.28 -0.64
C VAL A 81 -6.26 7.08 0.60
N GLU A 82 -7.19 7.76 1.26
CA GLU A 82 -6.89 8.58 2.44
C GLU A 82 -6.38 7.74 3.62
N PHE A 83 -7.01 6.58 3.87
CA PHE A 83 -6.52 5.62 4.86
C PHE A 83 -5.14 5.10 4.50
N SER A 84 -4.90 4.73 3.24
CA SER A 84 -3.60 4.23 2.77
C SER A 84 -2.51 5.30 2.89
N ALA A 85 -2.84 6.57 2.65
CA ALA A 85 -1.93 7.70 2.87
C ALA A 85 -1.56 7.82 4.35
N SER A 86 -2.54 7.72 5.27
CA SER A 86 -2.26 7.74 6.71
C SER A 86 -1.35 6.58 7.15
N VAL A 87 -1.53 5.38 6.58
CA VAL A 87 -0.66 4.22 6.83
C VAL A 87 0.75 4.45 6.26
N THR A 88 0.85 5.08 5.08
CA THR A 88 2.14 5.44 4.45
C THR A 88 2.94 6.35 5.38
N LEU A 89 2.34 7.43 5.88
CA LEU A 89 2.98 8.31 6.87
C LEU A 89 3.34 7.57 8.16
N ARG A 90 2.48 6.64 8.62
CA ARG A 90 2.78 5.84 9.82
C ARG A 90 4.03 4.99 9.66
N TYR A 91 4.30 4.45 8.48
CA TYR A 91 5.49 3.66 8.21
C TYR A 91 6.71 4.46 7.75
N SER A 92 6.57 5.76 7.47
CA SER A 92 7.68 6.67 7.16
C SER A 92 8.44 7.13 8.42
N ASP A 93 9.49 7.90 8.24
CA ASP A 93 10.21 8.61 9.30
C ASP A 93 9.50 9.91 9.75
N ALA A 94 8.31 10.21 9.21
CA ALA A 94 7.55 11.39 9.60
C ALA A 94 7.15 11.37 11.09
N PRO A 95 7.10 12.55 11.74
CA PRO A 95 6.64 12.68 13.11
C PRO A 95 5.23 12.13 13.29
N LYS A 96 5.05 11.20 14.25
CA LYS A 96 3.79 10.46 14.45
C LYS A 96 2.60 11.31 14.92
N ASN A 97 2.84 12.57 15.28
CA ASN A 97 1.85 13.49 15.83
C ASN A 97 1.59 14.72 14.95
N LYS A 98 2.12 14.76 13.72
CA LYS A 98 1.93 15.87 12.78
C LYS A 98 1.23 15.41 11.51
N THR A 99 0.51 16.33 10.88
CA THR A 99 0.02 16.14 9.52
C THR A 99 1.21 16.16 8.57
N GLY A 100 1.24 15.24 7.61
CA GLY A 100 2.22 15.15 6.54
C GLY A 100 1.54 15.12 5.18
N ILE A 101 2.34 15.26 4.12
CA ILE A 101 1.87 15.22 2.73
C ILE A 101 2.28 13.89 2.09
N VAL A 102 1.31 13.21 1.49
CA VAL A 102 1.52 11.96 0.73
C VAL A 102 1.29 12.24 -0.74
N LEU A 103 2.26 11.85 -1.57
CA LEU A 103 2.12 11.80 -3.01
C LEU A 103 1.34 10.54 -3.39
N VAL A 104 0.29 10.72 -4.19
CA VAL A 104 -0.55 9.63 -4.70
C VAL A 104 -0.43 9.62 -6.21
N HIS A 105 0.18 8.56 -6.74
CA HIS A 105 0.40 8.35 -8.17
C HIS A 105 -0.59 7.31 -8.69
N LYS A 106 -1.38 7.70 -9.68
CA LYS A 106 -2.27 6.78 -10.43
C LYS A 106 -2.15 7.11 -11.91
N ASN A 107 -1.66 6.18 -12.72
CA ASN A 107 -1.26 6.45 -14.11
C ASN A 107 -0.27 7.65 -14.18
N GLU A 108 -0.44 8.55 -15.15
CA GLU A 108 0.35 9.78 -15.31
C GLU A 108 -0.06 10.91 -14.35
N ASP A 109 -1.16 10.73 -13.61
CA ASP A 109 -1.68 11.74 -12.70
C ASP A 109 -1.11 11.56 -11.28
N GLY A 110 -0.45 12.61 -10.80
CA GLY A 110 -0.04 12.74 -9.39
C GLY A 110 -0.94 13.72 -8.66
N ARG A 111 -1.35 13.36 -7.44
CA ARG A 111 -2.03 14.30 -6.53
C ARG A 111 -1.47 14.21 -5.11
N GLU A 112 -1.66 15.27 -4.34
CA GLU A 112 -1.21 15.34 -2.95
C GLU A 112 -2.38 15.17 -1.98
N ILE A 113 -2.15 14.43 -0.90
CA ILE A 113 -3.09 14.30 0.21
C ILE A 113 -2.40 14.73 1.50
N SER A 114 -3.04 15.62 2.24
CA SER A 114 -2.63 16.04 3.57
C SER A 114 -3.38 15.20 4.61
N THR A 115 -2.67 14.42 5.43
CA THR A 115 -3.30 13.57 6.45
C THR A 115 -2.39 13.33 7.65
N LYS A 116 -2.94 12.79 8.73
CA LYS A 116 -2.16 12.39 9.92
C LYS A 116 -1.74 10.92 9.79
N PRO A 117 -0.59 10.53 10.37
CA PRO A 117 -0.21 9.12 10.51
C PRO A 117 -1.32 8.30 11.15
N ALA A 118 -1.58 7.11 10.61
CA ALA A 118 -2.54 6.18 11.17
C ALA A 118 -2.12 5.70 12.56
N GLU A 119 -3.09 5.53 13.46
CA GLU A 119 -2.89 4.78 14.70
C GLU A 119 -2.73 3.30 14.39
N GLU A 120 -1.79 2.62 15.05
CA GLU A 120 -1.45 1.23 14.73
C GLU A 120 -2.65 0.27 14.87
N THR A 121 -3.48 0.50 15.88
CA THR A 121 -4.71 -0.27 16.14
C THR A 121 -5.73 -0.20 15.00
N SER A 122 -5.66 0.82 14.14
CA SER A 122 -6.59 1.00 13.02
C SER A 122 -6.33 0.02 11.87
N TYR A 123 -5.08 -0.34 11.60
CA TYR A 123 -4.70 -1.16 10.45
C TYR A 123 -4.10 -2.52 10.82
N ILE A 124 -3.56 -2.71 12.04
CA ILE A 124 -2.85 -3.95 12.37
C ILE A 124 -3.76 -5.19 12.31
N LYS A 125 -5.03 -5.03 12.63
CA LYS A 125 -6.08 -6.07 12.54
C LYS A 125 -6.37 -6.53 11.10
N LEU A 126 -5.98 -5.74 10.10
CA LEU A 126 -6.18 -6.01 8.68
C LEU A 126 -5.01 -6.77 8.05
N ARG A 127 -3.94 -7.02 8.83
CA ARG A 127 -2.69 -7.61 8.33
C ARG A 127 -2.86 -9.09 8.02
N ILE A 128 -2.23 -9.52 6.91
CA ILE A 128 -2.23 -10.90 6.40
C ILE A 128 -0.82 -11.42 6.07
#